data_AF-D7CV29-F1
#
_entry.id   AF-D7CV29-F1
#
_cell.length_a   1.000
_cell.length_b   1.000
_cell.length_c   1.000
_cell.angle_alpha   90.00
_cell.angle_beta   90.00
_cell.angle_gamma   90.00
#
_symmetry.space_group_name_H-M   'P 1'
#
loop_
_entity.id
_entity.type
_entity.pdbx_description
1 polymer ?
#
loop_
_entity_poly.entity_id
_entity_poly.type
_entity_poly.pdbx_seq_one_letter_code
_entity_poly.pdbx_strand_id
1 'polypeptide(L)'
;MTPRAAPRVTVRPAPSPQRLVVGFFLVLLAIVVAVAPLPLLARSLGILASSYAALAFGGLPFAFAAALLAPVAGLLTGDPDWLVMLPLLLSSGLLGFLGLDYAWRYPAVAISPLLYMVPQALAWWLSQRDLFAIALPWQPSAPVWLALHAFVALLGTLQAVGLDRLRERSAQKRGRR
;
A
#
# COMPACT_ATOMS: atom_id res chain seq x y z
N MET A 1 -13.35 17.74 -41.22
CA MET A 1 -12.60 18.08 -39.99
C MET A 1 -13.53 17.91 -38.80
N THR A 2 -13.39 16.83 -38.04
CA THR A 2 -14.16 16.61 -36.81
C THR A 2 -13.56 17.44 -35.66
N PRO A 3 -14.35 18.19 -34.89
CA PRO A 3 -13.84 19.00 -33.79
C PRO A 3 -13.20 18.09 -32.73
N ARG A 4 -11.93 18.35 -32.41
CA ARG A 4 -11.21 17.73 -31.28
C ARG A 4 -11.96 18.13 -30.00
N ALA A 5 -12.51 17.15 -29.29
CA ALA A 5 -13.07 17.35 -27.97
C ALA A 5 -12.00 17.99 -27.07
N ALA A 6 -12.29 19.16 -26.53
CA ALA A 6 -11.41 19.85 -25.59
C ALA A 6 -11.11 18.92 -24.39
N PRO A 7 -9.88 18.94 -23.85
CA PRO A 7 -9.57 18.18 -22.64
C PRO A 7 -10.52 18.62 -21.53
N ARG A 8 -11.42 17.73 -21.11
CA ARG A 8 -12.18 17.92 -19.88
C ARG A 8 -11.17 18.02 -18.75
N VAL A 9 -10.92 19.24 -18.28
CA VAL A 9 -10.33 19.46 -16.97
C VAL A 9 -11.30 18.81 -15.98
N THR A 10 -10.99 17.58 -15.60
CA THR A 10 -11.74 16.82 -14.61
C THR A 10 -11.33 17.39 -13.25
N VAL A 11 -11.99 18.47 -12.84
CA VAL A 11 -12.03 18.85 -11.42
C VAL A 11 -12.65 17.64 -10.72
N ARG A 12 -11.81 16.78 -10.14
CA ARG A 12 -12.30 15.66 -9.34
C ARG A 12 -13.09 16.30 -8.19
N PRO A 13 -14.38 15.98 -8.02
CA PRO A 13 -15.16 16.56 -6.94
C PRO A 13 -14.44 16.31 -5.62
N ALA A 14 -14.47 17.30 -4.73
CA ALA A 14 -13.90 17.18 -3.40
C ALA A 14 -14.38 15.86 -2.77
N PRO A 15 -13.49 15.07 -2.15
CA PRO A 15 -13.87 13.80 -1.55
C PRO A 15 -15.03 14.03 -0.59
N SER A 16 -16.05 13.16 -0.64
CA SER A 16 -17.14 13.25 0.32
C SER A 16 -16.58 13.25 1.75
N PRO A 17 -17.15 14.02 2.69
CA PRO A 17 -16.62 14.13 4.05
C PRO A 17 -16.37 12.76 4.71
N GLN A 18 -17.24 11.79 4.43
CA GLN A 18 -17.09 10.41 4.90
C GLN A 18 -15.79 9.74 4.43
N ARG A 19 -15.34 9.95 3.18
CA ARG A 19 -14.10 9.36 2.68
C ARG A 19 -12.88 9.94 3.35
N LEU A 20 -12.90 11.24 3.66
CA LEU A 20 -11.83 11.90 4.42
C LEU A 20 -11.73 11.28 5.82
N VAL A 21 -12.85 11.15 6.52
CA VAL A 21 -12.91 10.57 7.87
C VAL A 21 -12.38 9.13 7.88
N VAL A 22 -12.89 8.28 6.98
CA VAL A 22 -12.45 6.88 6.90
C VAL A 22 -10.97 6.78 6.52
N GLY A 23 -10.52 7.57 5.53
CA GLY A 23 -9.12 7.60 5.12
C GLY A 23 -8.19 8.00 6.27
N PHE A 24 -8.53 9.06 7.00
CA PHE A 24 -7.76 9.53 8.15
C PHE A 24 -7.72 8.48 9.28
N PHE A 25 -8.85 7.85 9.59
CA PHE A 25 -8.90 6.79 10.59
C PHE A 25 -8.00 5.60 10.23
N LEU A 26 -7.93 5.23 8.94
CA LEU A 26 -7.07 4.14 8.47
C LEU A 26 -5.57 4.52 8.51
N VAL A 27 -5.22 5.79 8.29
CA VAL A 27 -3.87 6.29 8.52
C VAL A 27 -3.51 6.20 10.01
N LEU A 28 -4.40 6.63 10.90
CA LEU A 28 -4.20 6.49 12.35
C LEU A 28 -4.07 5.03 12.78
N LEU A 29 -4.90 4.14 12.22
CA LEU A 29 -4.81 2.71 12.48
C LEU A 29 -3.44 2.16 12.09
N ALA A 30 -2.91 2.54 10.92
CA ALA A 30 -1.57 2.14 10.49
C ALA A 30 -0.50 2.61 11.50
N ILE A 31 -0.59 3.87 11.96
CA ILE A 31 0.33 4.43 12.96
C ILE A 31 0.23 3.67 14.29
N VAL A 32 -0.99 3.42 14.79
CA VAL A 32 -1.23 2.66 16.03
C VAL A 32 -0.63 1.26 15.92
N VAL A 33 -0.85 0.58 14.79
CA VAL A 33 -0.27 -0.75 14.56
C VAL A 33 1.26 -0.69 14.52
N ALA A 34 1.86 0.35 13.94
CA ALA A 34 3.32 0.49 13.89
C ALA A 34 3.95 0.60 15.28
N VAL A 35 3.29 1.31 16.20
CA VAL A 35 3.80 1.54 17.56
C VAL A 35 3.33 0.51 18.60
N ALA A 36 2.37 -0.35 18.23
CA ALA A 36 1.83 -1.35 19.14
C ALA A 36 2.90 -2.39 19.55
N PRO A 37 2.82 -2.95 20.77
CA PRO A 37 3.73 -4.00 21.25
C PRO A 37 3.39 -5.36 20.63
N LEU A 38 3.43 -5.43 19.30
CA LEU A 38 3.14 -6.62 18.51
C LEU A 38 4.44 -7.14 17.86
N PRO A 39 4.50 -8.42 17.46
CA PRO A 39 5.60 -8.93 16.64
C PRO A 39 5.78 -8.08 15.38
N LEU A 40 7.04 -7.88 14.93
CA LEU A 40 7.37 -7.03 13.78
C LEU A 40 6.57 -7.39 12.52
N LEU A 41 6.41 -8.69 12.26
CA LEU A 41 5.59 -9.22 11.17
C LEU A 41 4.13 -8.74 11.25
N ALA A 42 3.52 -8.77 12.44
CA ALA A 42 2.15 -8.33 12.63
C ALA A 42 2.02 -6.81 12.42
N ARG A 43 3.00 -6.04 12.91
CA ARG A 43 3.08 -4.58 12.71
C ARG A 43 3.15 -4.25 11.22
N SER A 44 4.09 -4.83 10.48
CA SER A 44 4.29 -4.53 9.05
C SER A 44 3.09 -4.95 8.19
N LEU A 45 2.50 -6.12 8.46
CA LEU A 45 1.30 -6.58 7.74
C LEU A 45 0.09 -5.68 8.02
N GLY A 46 -0.10 -5.23 9.27
CA GLY A 46 -1.22 -4.36 9.61
C GLY A 46 -1.05 -2.94 9.04
N ILE A 47 0.18 -2.42 8.94
CA ILE A 47 0.46 -1.18 8.18
C ILE A 47 0.09 -1.36 6.72
N LEU A 48 0.54 -2.45 6.09
CA LEU A 48 0.26 -2.74 4.69
C LEU A 48 -1.24 -2.85 4.42
N ALA A 49 -1.94 -3.65 5.24
CA ALA A 49 -3.38 -3.83 5.14
C ALA A 49 -4.14 -2.51 5.32
N SER A 50 -3.76 -1.71 6.33
CA SER A 50 -4.37 -0.39 6.59
C SER A 50 -4.12 0.58 5.44
N SER A 51 -2.95 0.54 4.81
CA SER A 51 -2.60 1.40 3.68
C SER A 51 -3.39 1.04 2.41
N TYR A 52 -3.57 -0.25 2.11
CA TYR A 52 -4.45 -0.69 1.01
C TYR A 52 -5.94 -0.39 1.31
N ALA A 53 -6.38 -0.54 2.56
CA ALA A 53 -7.73 -0.13 2.93
C ALA A 53 -7.89 1.39 2.77
N ALA A 54 -6.90 2.18 3.18
CA ALA A 54 -6.91 3.64 3.04
C ALA A 54 -6.99 4.04 1.56
N LEU A 55 -6.29 3.34 0.67
CA LEU A 55 -6.43 3.47 -0.78
C LEU A 55 -7.86 3.20 -1.23
N ALA A 56 -8.42 2.07 -0.81
CA ALA A 56 -9.72 1.62 -1.26
C ALA A 56 -10.84 2.58 -0.84
N PHE A 57 -10.82 3.08 0.40
CA PHE A 57 -11.88 3.92 0.97
C PHE A 57 -11.60 5.42 0.85
N GLY A 58 -10.41 5.85 1.26
CA GLY A 58 -9.98 7.26 1.26
C GLY A 58 -9.37 7.72 -0.06
N GLY A 59 -8.66 6.83 -0.77
CA GLY A 59 -7.94 7.13 -2.01
C GLY A 59 -6.43 7.22 -1.82
N LEU A 60 -5.74 7.50 -2.94
CA LEU A 60 -4.28 7.50 -3.06
C LEU A 60 -3.55 8.35 -1.98
N PRO A 61 -4.00 9.58 -1.63
CA PRO A 61 -3.29 10.39 -0.64
C PRO A 61 -3.21 9.73 0.74
N PHE A 62 -4.27 9.05 1.16
CA PHE A 62 -4.31 8.37 2.47
C PHE A 62 -3.49 7.08 2.46
N ALA A 63 -3.45 6.36 1.33
CA ALA A 63 -2.58 5.20 1.18
C ALA A 63 -1.10 5.57 1.33
N PHE A 64 -0.68 6.64 0.65
CA PHE A 64 0.68 7.17 0.78
C PHE A 64 0.95 7.70 2.19
N ALA A 65 0.02 8.46 2.78
CA ALA A 65 0.18 8.93 4.15
C ALA A 65 0.37 7.76 5.13
N ALA A 66 -0.44 6.71 5.03
CA ALA A 66 -0.31 5.52 5.88
C ALA A 66 1.05 4.82 5.67
N ALA A 67 1.44 4.57 4.42
CA ALA A 67 2.68 3.85 4.13
C ALA A 67 3.96 4.67 4.40
N LEU A 68 3.90 5.99 4.37
CA LEU A 68 5.04 6.85 4.67
C LEU A 68 5.15 7.16 6.16
N LEU A 69 4.04 7.50 6.81
CA LEU A 69 4.07 7.96 8.21
C LEU A 69 4.12 6.81 9.20
N ALA A 70 3.43 5.69 8.94
CA ALA A 70 3.38 4.61 9.92
C ALA A 70 4.74 3.94 10.16
N PRO A 71 5.56 3.62 9.13
CA PRO A 71 6.91 3.10 9.37
C PRO A 71 7.81 4.07 10.14
N VAL A 72 7.69 5.38 9.88
CA VAL A 72 8.44 6.42 10.63
C VAL A 72 7.98 6.47 12.08
N ALA A 73 6.67 6.36 12.34
CA ALA A 73 6.14 6.30 13.70
C ALA A 73 6.64 5.05 14.45
N GLY A 74 6.85 3.92 13.76
CA GLY A 74 7.44 2.71 14.33
C GLY A 74 8.79 2.95 15.00
N LEU A 75 9.61 3.89 14.50
CA LEU A 75 10.90 4.26 15.12
C LEU A 75 10.75 4.83 16.53
N LEU A 76 9.59 5.41 16.87
CA LEU A 76 9.31 5.94 18.22
C LEU A 76 9.26 4.85 19.29
N THR A 77 9.14 3.59 18.90
CA THR A 77 9.20 2.45 19.84
C THR A 77 10.61 2.14 20.33
N GLY A 78 11.65 2.73 19.72
CA GLY A 78 13.05 2.46 20.06
C GLY A 78 13.56 1.08 19.60
N ASP A 79 12.77 0.35 18.81
CA ASP A 79 13.13 -0.95 18.27
C ASP A 79 14.07 -0.77 17.05
N PRO A 80 15.35 -1.22 17.13
CA PRO A 80 16.34 -1.00 16.10
C PRO A 80 16.01 -1.70 14.77
N ASP A 81 15.17 -2.75 14.79
CA ASP A 81 14.75 -3.47 13.59
C ASP A 81 14.01 -2.53 12.62
N TRP A 82 13.34 -1.50 13.14
CA TRP A 82 12.68 -0.50 12.31
C TRP A 82 13.64 0.28 11.43
N LEU A 83 14.90 0.49 11.82
CA LEU A 83 15.88 1.19 10.99
C LEU A 83 16.20 0.41 9.71
N VAL A 84 16.30 -0.92 9.83
CA VAL A 84 16.51 -1.81 8.68
C VAL A 84 15.24 -1.94 7.85
N MET A 85 14.08 -2.00 8.51
CA MET A 85 12.79 -2.16 7.85
C MET A 85 12.29 -0.91 7.12
N LEU A 86 12.62 0.28 7.61
CA LEU A 86 12.12 1.55 7.10
C LEU A 86 12.31 1.71 5.58
N PRO A 87 13.54 1.64 5.01
CA PRO A 87 13.72 1.78 3.57
C PRO A 87 12.97 0.71 2.77
N LEU A 88 12.85 -0.51 3.31
CA LEU A 88 12.14 -1.61 2.66
C LEU A 88 10.64 -1.34 2.61
N LEU A 89 10.02 -0.98 3.73
CA LEU A 89 8.57 -0.74 3.81
C LEU A 89 8.16 0.49 3.00
N LEU A 90 8.97 1.56 3.04
CA LEU A 90 8.72 2.77 2.25
C LEU A 90 8.81 2.47 0.75
N SER A 91 9.91 1.88 0.28
CA SER A 91 10.10 1.59 -1.15
C SER A 91 9.08 0.57 -1.66
N SER A 92 8.80 -0.49 -0.90
CA SER A 92 7.77 -1.48 -1.24
C SER A 92 6.38 -0.87 -1.33
N GLY A 93 5.98 -0.08 -0.32
CA GLY A 93 4.68 0.58 -0.31
C GLY A 93 4.50 1.50 -1.51
N LEU A 94 5.49 2.35 -1.78
CA LEU A 94 5.50 3.26 -2.93
C LEU A 94 5.39 2.51 -4.26
N LEU A 95 6.23 1.51 -4.49
CA LEU A 95 6.20 0.70 -5.72
C LEU A 95 4.90 -0.08 -5.88
N GLY A 96 4.36 -0.62 -4.78
CA GLY A 96 3.07 -1.30 -4.77
C GLY A 96 1.94 -0.38 -5.22
N PHE A 97 1.86 0.84 -4.67
CA PHE A 97 0.81 1.80 -5.04
C PHE A 97 1.01 2.40 -6.43
N LEU A 98 2.26 2.65 -6.86
CA LEU A 98 2.56 3.00 -8.24
C LEU A 98 2.10 1.91 -9.21
N GLY A 99 2.36 0.65 -8.87
CA GLY A 99 1.88 -0.51 -9.62
C GLY A 99 0.36 -0.57 -9.74
N LEU A 100 -0.37 -0.05 -8.76
CA LEU A 100 -1.82 -0.02 -8.77
C LEU A 100 -2.38 1.18 -9.55
N ASP A 101 -1.73 2.35 -9.44
CA ASP A 101 -2.15 3.59 -10.10
C ASP A 101 -1.83 3.60 -11.60
N TYR A 102 -0.66 3.07 -12.00
CA TYR A 102 -0.20 3.09 -13.39
C TYR A 102 -0.57 1.84 -14.19
N ALA A 103 -0.80 0.70 -13.54
CA ALA A 103 -1.22 -0.48 -14.27
C ALA A 103 -2.69 -0.35 -14.70
N TRP A 104 -2.97 -0.83 -15.91
CA TRP A 104 -4.34 -0.98 -16.38
C TRP A 104 -5.13 -1.86 -15.40
N ARG A 105 -6.40 -1.52 -15.16
CA ARG A 105 -7.38 -2.20 -14.27
C ARG A 105 -7.03 -3.64 -13.82
N TYR A 106 -6.99 -4.60 -14.75
CA TYR A 106 -6.78 -6.01 -14.43
C TYR A 106 -5.29 -6.35 -14.20
N PRO A 107 -4.35 -5.91 -15.06
CA PRO A 107 -2.92 -6.03 -14.80
C PRO A 107 -2.48 -5.56 -13.41
N ALA A 108 -3.13 -4.54 -12.84
CA ALA A 108 -2.83 -4.04 -11.49
C ALA A 108 -2.85 -5.14 -10.42
N VAL A 109 -3.73 -6.14 -10.56
CA VAL A 109 -3.87 -7.27 -9.61
C VAL A 109 -2.58 -8.07 -9.48
N ALA A 110 -1.82 -8.20 -10.57
CA ALA A 110 -0.53 -8.88 -10.55
C ALA A 110 0.63 -7.90 -10.32
N ILE A 111 0.61 -6.74 -10.99
CA ILE A 111 1.73 -5.80 -10.99
C ILE A 111 1.94 -5.17 -9.62
N SER A 112 0.87 -4.76 -8.91
CA SER A 112 0.99 -4.10 -7.61
C SER A 112 1.65 -5.00 -6.56
N PRO A 113 1.18 -6.25 -6.32
CA PRO A 113 1.85 -7.15 -5.38
C PRO A 113 3.28 -7.48 -5.81
N LEU A 114 3.53 -7.71 -7.10
CA LEU A 114 4.90 -7.99 -7.57
C LEU A 114 5.85 -6.82 -7.30
N LEU A 115 5.46 -5.59 -7.66
CA LEU A 115 6.27 -4.40 -7.41
C LEU A 115 6.46 -4.12 -5.92
N TYR A 116 5.43 -4.38 -5.10
CA TYR A 116 5.55 -4.32 -3.65
C TYR A 116 6.63 -5.28 -3.12
N MET A 117 6.70 -6.50 -3.66
CA MET A 117 7.66 -7.52 -3.23
C MET A 117 9.09 -7.26 -3.66
N VAL A 118 9.33 -6.51 -4.74
CA VAL A 118 10.67 -6.32 -5.33
C VAL A 118 11.72 -5.85 -4.30
N PRO A 119 11.51 -4.77 -3.52
CA PRO A 119 12.52 -4.32 -2.57
C PRO A 119 12.84 -5.34 -1.48
N GLN A 120 11.82 -6.06 -0.99
CA GLN A 120 12.00 -7.06 0.07
C GLN A 120 12.75 -8.29 -0.45
N ALA A 121 12.35 -8.80 -1.62
CA ALA A 121 13.02 -9.93 -2.25
C ALA A 121 14.47 -9.59 -2.62
N LEU A 122 14.71 -8.37 -3.13
CA LEU A 122 16.04 -7.90 -3.47
C LEU A 122 16.92 -7.76 -2.22
N ALA A 123 16.40 -7.17 -1.14
CA ALA A 123 17.13 -7.05 0.11
C ALA A 123 17.48 -8.42 0.70
N TRP A 124 16.55 -9.37 0.69
CA TRP A 124 16.83 -10.74 1.10
C TRP A 124 17.92 -11.38 0.24
N TRP A 125 17.81 -11.28 -1.08
CA TRP A 125 18.79 -11.86 -2.00
C TRP A 125 20.19 -11.23 -1.84
N LEU A 126 20.26 -9.90 -1.68
CA LEU A 126 21.52 -9.19 -1.46
C LEU A 126 22.13 -9.51 -0.09
N SER A 127 21.31 -9.69 0.96
CA SER A 127 21.79 -10.03 2.31
C SER A 127 22.57 -11.36 2.38
N GLN A 128 22.43 -12.22 1.38
CA GLN A 128 23.16 -13.49 1.24
C GLN A 128 24.53 -13.32 0.56
N ARG A 129 24.94 -12.10 0.23
CA ARG A 129 26.22 -11.80 -0.42
C ARG A 129 27.15 -11.13 0.58
N ASP A 130 28.42 -11.55 0.60
CA ASP A 130 29.40 -11.06 1.58
C ASP A 130 29.53 -9.52 1.58
N LEU A 131 29.44 -8.88 0.40
CA LEU A 131 29.54 -7.42 0.24
C LEU A 131 28.34 -6.64 0.81
N PHE A 132 27.20 -7.31 1.03
CA PHE A 132 25.94 -6.70 1.47
C PHE A 132 25.32 -7.45 2.66
N ALA A 133 26.14 -8.15 3.43
CA ALA A 133 25.69 -8.91 4.59
C ALA A 133 25.07 -7.97 5.64
N ILE A 134 23.74 -7.92 5.66
CA ILE A 134 22.94 -7.15 6.60
C ILE A 134 22.02 -8.14 7.30
N ALA A 135 21.98 -8.12 8.62
CA ALA A 135 21.05 -8.91 9.40
C ALA A 135 19.63 -8.37 9.20
N LEU A 136 18.82 -9.06 8.40
CA LEU A 136 17.40 -8.73 8.27
C LEU A 136 16.64 -9.35 9.44
N PRO A 137 15.80 -8.58 10.15
CA PRO A 137 15.14 -9.07 11.37
C PRO A 137 14.16 -10.23 11.11
N TRP A 138 13.76 -10.42 9.86
CA TRP A 138 12.86 -11.48 9.40
C TRP A 138 13.56 -12.59 8.62
N GLN A 139 14.90 -12.56 8.50
CA GLN A 139 15.69 -13.52 7.72
C GLN A 139 15.42 -14.99 8.10
N PRO A 140 15.30 -15.38 9.39
CA PRO A 140 15.05 -16.78 9.77
C PRO A 140 13.73 -17.33 9.21
N SER A 141 12.77 -16.44 8.93
CA SER A 141 11.45 -16.76 8.41
C SER A 141 11.17 -16.09 7.06
N ALA A 142 12.21 -15.83 6.26
CA ALA A 142 12.10 -15.04 5.03
C ALA A 142 11.01 -15.54 4.06
N PRO A 143 10.85 -16.86 3.79
CA PRO A 143 9.76 -17.33 2.93
C PRO A 143 8.37 -16.99 3.47
N VAL A 144 8.16 -17.14 4.79
CA VAL A 144 6.88 -16.84 5.45
C VAL A 144 6.61 -15.34 5.41
N TRP A 145 7.62 -14.54 5.70
CA TRP A 145 7.55 -13.08 5.63
C TRP A 145 7.09 -12.62 4.23
N LEU A 146 7.79 -13.08 3.19
CA LEU A 146 7.50 -12.70 1.81
C LEU A 146 6.12 -13.19 1.36
N ALA A 147 5.76 -14.43 1.68
CA ALA A 147 4.46 -15.00 1.32
C ALA A 147 3.29 -14.23 1.93
N LEU A 148 3.35 -13.88 3.22
CA LEU A 148 2.29 -13.15 3.90
C LEU A 148 2.15 -11.72 3.37
N HIS A 149 3.25 -11.04 3.12
CA HIS A 149 3.24 -9.70 2.54
C HIS A 149 2.69 -9.70 1.11
N ALA A 150 3.09 -10.66 0.27
CA ALA A 150 2.55 -10.83 -1.07
C ALA A 150 1.04 -11.12 -1.03
N PHE A 151 0.60 -11.98 -0.10
CA PHE A 151 -0.80 -12.31 0.08
C PHE A 151 -1.64 -11.10 0.51
N VAL A 152 -1.18 -10.33 1.51
CA VAL A 152 -1.87 -9.11 1.95
C VAL A 152 -1.89 -8.05 0.85
N ALA A 153 -0.80 -7.87 0.10
CA ALA A 153 -0.76 -6.95 -1.04
C ALA A 153 -1.75 -7.37 -2.13
N LEU A 154 -1.85 -8.67 -2.42
CA LEU A 154 -2.82 -9.21 -3.39
C LEU A 154 -4.27 -8.96 -2.93
N LEU A 155 -4.59 -9.28 -1.67
CA LEU A 155 -5.93 -9.04 -1.11
C LEU A 155 -6.30 -7.55 -1.13
N GLY A 156 -5.37 -6.69 -0.71
CA GLY A 156 -5.56 -5.23 -0.75
C GLY A 156 -5.79 -4.71 -2.17
N THR A 157 -5.04 -5.23 -3.14
CA THR A 157 -5.21 -4.89 -4.55
C THR A 157 -6.57 -5.35 -5.09
N LEU A 158 -6.97 -6.59 -4.80
CA LEU A 158 -8.28 -7.13 -5.18
C LEU A 158 -9.42 -6.29 -4.58
N GLN A 159 -9.30 -5.90 -3.31
CA GLN A 159 -10.27 -5.04 -2.63
C GLN A 159 -10.38 -3.68 -3.33
N ALA A 160 -9.25 -3.02 -3.61
CA ALA A 160 -9.22 -1.71 -4.25
C ALA A 160 -9.87 -1.76 -5.65
N VAL A 161 -9.48 -2.73 -6.49
CA VAL A 161 -10.05 -2.91 -7.84
C VAL A 161 -11.53 -3.29 -7.78
N GLY A 162 -11.93 -4.13 -6.82
CA GLY A 162 -13.32 -4.54 -6.64
C GLY A 162 -14.24 -3.37 -6.28
N LEU A 163 -13.81 -2.53 -5.32
CA LEU A 163 -14.57 -1.36 -4.89
C LEU A 163 -14.66 -0.28 -5.97
N ASP A 164 -13.59 -0.09 -6.73
CA ASP A 164 -13.61 0.83 -7.88
C ASP A 164 -14.69 0.44 -8.90
N ARG A 165 -14.79 -0.85 -9.23
CA ARG A 165 -15.85 -1.37 -10.12
C ARG A 165 -17.25 -1.18 -9.57
N LEU A 166 -17.43 -1.40 -8.27
CA LEU A 166 -18.74 -1.21 -7.63
C LEU A 166 -19.19 0.25 -7.73
N ARG A 167 -18.25 1.20 -7.60
CA ARG A 167 -18.50 2.63 -7.77
C ARG A 167 -18.84 2.97 -9.22
N GLU A 168 -18.09 2.47 -10.19
CA GLU A 168 -18.36 2.69 -11.62
C GLU A 168 -19.75 2.19 -12.03
N ARG A 169 -20.10 0.96 -11.62
CA ARG A 169 -21.43 0.38 -11.88
C ARG A 169 -22.56 1.21 -11.26
N SER A 170 -22.33 1.72 -10.05
CA SER A 170 -23.32 2.56 -9.35
C SER A 170 -23.49 3.92 -10.02
N ALA A 171 -22.40 4.54 -10.49
CA ALA A 171 -22.42 5.79 -11.23
C ALA A 171 -23.15 5.63 -12.58
N GLN A 172 -22.89 4.54 -13.31
CA GLN A 172 -23.61 4.22 -14.56
C GLN A 172 -25.11 4.05 -14.35
N LYS A 173 -25.54 3.41 -13.25
CA LYS A 173 -26.96 3.27 -12.90
C LYS A 173 -27.62 4.62 -12.57
N ARG A 174 -26.91 5.51 -11.88
CA ARG A 174 -27.44 6.85 -11.53
C ARG A 174 -27.56 7.77 -12.74
N GLY A 175 -26.60 7.75 -13.67
CA GLY A 175 -26.65 8.60 -14.87
C GLY A 175 -27.62 8.14 -15.96
N ARG A 176 -28.25 6.97 -15.80
CA ARG A 176 -29.32 6.47 -16.69
C ARG A 176 -30.74 6.79 -16.17
N ARG A 177 -30.85 7.37 -14.98
CA ARG A 177 -32.10 7.88 -14.41
C ARG A 177 -32.14 9.39 -14.56
#